data_AF-A0A3D4IRL5-F1
#
_entry.id   AF-A0A3D4IRL5-F1
#
_cell.length_a   1.000
_cell.length_b   1.000
_cell.length_c   1.000
_cell.angle_alpha   90.00
_cell.angle_beta   90.00
_cell.angle_gamma   90.00
#
_symmetry.space_group_name_H-M   'P 1'
#
loop_
_entity.id
_entity.type
_entity.pdbx_description
1 polymer ?
#
loop_
_entity_poly.entity_id
_entity_poly.type
_entity_poly.pdbx_seq_one_letter_code
_entity_poly.pdbx_strand_id
1 'polypeptide(L)'
;KNIATEDELSGKHVTAIKSFPKLNSVFIGSESGLAMIKNDSMIRRVPLPEFTSTTINSINIYKDSLLLLGSGGSGIMIVDPVTFIKKTITTLDGLPSDFIYFVASDDDGFIWVGTEQGITKLKLNDQLQIEQNLHYGYENGLEGVETNRNAFFIDEEKYFGLIDGVYKYNELPRAGWSSFPLHLLDIEIFYGQYSSREYADSLSGFFRLPINPQIPADKNHITFHFNQVDKRYPRSVKFKYYLENFDKTWSQPSSVGSATYSNLPPGSYTFNIVATNNQGSWSKVPLTYKFIVKAPFYQTALFQIAVILLLVGVVVLFFYLRIRKKINKMMEVERIRQQEQESLRKEIARDFHDEMGNQLTRIINYVSLMKLSKNGNAVEFYDKVEESAKYLYTGARDFIWSIDPGNDELSKLFLHIRDFGEKLFEEKKMMYRAFNNIDYSVRIPYGFSREVNLIFKEAMTNTFNHSGAKNVKFTLSLQEDTYIIKLEDDGKGFKKEALAKLNGLKNMRIRAERIGGILYIQSRAGGGTEISLLLPIHLFKEKI
;
A
#
# COMPACT_ATOMS: atom_id res chain seq x y z
N LYS A 1 -43.70 -53.91 58.21
CA LYS A 1 -42.50 -54.55 57.61
C LYS A 1 -41.48 -53.43 57.38
N ASN A 2 -40.22 -53.58 57.81
CA ASN A 2 -39.18 -52.62 57.42
C ASN A 2 -38.82 -52.93 55.97
N ILE A 3 -39.03 -51.97 55.07
CA ILE A 3 -38.88 -52.16 53.63
C ILE A 3 -37.55 -51.58 53.11
N ALA A 4 -36.75 -50.96 53.97
CA ALA A 4 -35.47 -50.35 53.60
C ALA A 4 -34.35 -51.38 53.30
N THR A 5 -34.63 -52.67 53.48
CA THR A 5 -33.71 -53.79 53.22
C THR A 5 -34.07 -54.61 51.98
N GLU A 6 -35.12 -54.22 51.23
CA GLU A 6 -35.47 -54.89 49.98
C GLU A 6 -34.63 -54.31 48.82
N ASP A 7 -34.06 -55.19 47.98
CA ASP A 7 -33.13 -54.84 46.88
C ASP A 7 -33.73 -53.90 45.81
N GLU A 8 -35.04 -53.65 45.88
CA GLU A 8 -35.81 -52.87 44.90
C GLU A 8 -36.02 -51.40 45.31
N LEU A 9 -35.71 -51.00 46.56
CA LEU A 9 -35.73 -49.59 46.95
C LEU A 9 -34.55 -48.85 46.31
N SER A 10 -34.79 -47.63 45.84
CA SER A 10 -33.77 -46.82 45.16
C SER A 10 -32.65 -46.32 46.08
N GLY A 11 -32.62 -46.64 47.38
CA GLY A 11 -31.62 -46.18 48.35
C GLY A 11 -32.03 -46.54 49.79
N LYS A 12 -31.17 -46.35 50.80
CA LYS A 12 -31.54 -46.64 52.20
C LYS A 12 -32.13 -45.44 52.92
N HIS A 13 -31.84 -44.25 52.42
CA HIS A 13 -32.29 -42.98 53.00
C HIS A 13 -33.50 -42.46 52.22
N VAL A 14 -34.69 -42.69 52.78
CA VAL A 14 -35.95 -42.16 52.21
C VAL A 14 -36.10 -40.70 52.61
N THR A 15 -36.27 -39.83 51.62
CA THR A 15 -36.31 -38.38 51.77
C THR A 15 -37.68 -37.78 51.54
N ALA A 16 -38.54 -38.45 50.76
CA ALA A 16 -39.90 -38.03 50.49
C ALA A 16 -40.80 -39.23 50.19
N ILE A 17 -42.07 -39.16 50.60
CA ILE A 17 -43.11 -40.15 50.28
C ILE A 17 -44.37 -39.39 49.89
N LYS A 18 -45.01 -39.79 48.78
CA LYS A 18 -46.26 -39.19 48.34
C LYS A 18 -47.21 -40.25 47.78
N SER A 19 -48.44 -40.29 48.30
CA SER A 19 -49.50 -41.09 47.71
C SER A 19 -50.01 -40.43 46.43
N PHE A 20 -50.29 -41.23 45.40
CA PHE A 20 -50.87 -40.83 44.13
C PHE A 20 -52.20 -41.57 43.94
N PRO A 21 -53.33 -40.98 44.39
CA PRO A 21 -54.61 -41.69 44.46
C PRO A 21 -55.13 -42.21 43.12
N LYS A 22 -54.97 -41.46 42.02
CA LYS A 22 -55.48 -41.88 40.69
C LYS A 22 -54.83 -43.16 40.16
N LEU A 23 -53.62 -43.50 40.62
CA LEU A 23 -52.92 -44.73 40.25
C LEU A 23 -52.94 -45.79 41.34
N ASN A 24 -53.59 -45.49 42.48
CA ASN A 24 -53.53 -46.27 43.70
C ASN A 24 -52.09 -46.72 44.03
N SER A 25 -51.16 -45.76 43.97
CA SER A 25 -49.73 -46.02 44.10
C SER A 25 -49.09 -45.03 45.07
N VAL A 26 -48.00 -45.44 45.72
CA VAL A 26 -47.20 -44.58 46.59
C VAL A 26 -45.81 -44.42 45.98
N PHE A 27 -45.37 -43.19 45.81
CA PHE A 27 -44.03 -42.87 45.32
C PHE A 27 -43.09 -42.57 46.48
N ILE A 28 -41.89 -43.10 46.38
CA ILE A 28 -40.84 -43.03 47.41
C ILE A 28 -39.59 -42.43 46.76
N GLY A 29 -39.20 -41.26 47.25
CA GLY A 29 -37.95 -40.60 46.90
C GLY A 29 -36.86 -40.99 47.87
N SER A 30 -35.67 -41.28 47.35
CA SER A 30 -34.50 -41.59 48.15
C SER A 30 -33.25 -40.90 47.58
N GLU A 31 -32.11 -41.14 48.22
CA GLU A 31 -30.80 -40.68 47.78
C GLU A 31 -30.38 -41.16 46.38
N SER A 32 -30.88 -42.30 45.89
CA SER A 32 -30.52 -42.85 44.56
C SER A 32 -31.70 -43.02 43.59
N GLY A 33 -32.79 -42.28 43.85
CA GLY A 33 -33.83 -41.98 42.86
C GLY A 33 -35.25 -42.28 43.35
N LEU A 34 -36.16 -42.49 42.39
CA LEU A 34 -37.58 -42.69 42.63
C LEU A 34 -37.96 -44.19 42.57
N ALA A 35 -38.78 -44.63 43.52
CA ALA A 35 -39.43 -45.92 43.51
C ALA A 35 -40.95 -45.75 43.67
N MET A 36 -41.71 -46.77 43.30
CA MET A 36 -43.16 -46.79 43.38
C MET A 36 -43.63 -48.11 43.99
N ILE A 37 -44.61 -48.04 44.88
CA ILE A 37 -45.36 -49.19 45.38
C ILE A 37 -46.76 -49.13 44.78
N LYS A 38 -47.19 -50.21 44.13
CA LYS A 38 -48.55 -50.36 43.61
C LYS A 38 -49.29 -51.43 44.42
N ASN A 39 -50.61 -51.54 44.24
CA ASN A 39 -51.56 -52.50 44.85
C ASN A 39 -51.05 -53.88 45.33
N ASP A 40 -49.98 -54.42 44.73
CA ASP A 40 -49.33 -55.70 45.06
C ASP A 40 -48.31 -55.60 46.20
N SER A 41 -48.11 -54.41 46.80
CA SER A 41 -47.08 -54.11 47.79
C SER A 41 -45.65 -54.33 47.31
N MET A 42 -45.43 -54.51 45.99
CA MET A 42 -44.11 -54.65 45.40
C MET A 42 -43.51 -53.28 45.12
N ILE A 43 -42.22 -53.12 45.42
CA ILE A 43 -41.48 -51.90 45.10
C ILE A 43 -40.94 -52.01 43.68
N ARG A 44 -41.11 -50.96 42.88
CA ARG A 44 -40.54 -50.90 41.54
C ARG A 44 -39.77 -49.62 41.38
N ARG A 45 -38.52 -49.71 40.93
CA ARG A 45 -37.72 -48.54 40.59
C ARG A 45 -38.34 -47.84 39.38
N VAL A 46 -38.47 -46.52 39.45
CA VAL A 46 -38.90 -45.69 38.32
C VAL A 46 -37.66 -45.13 37.65
N PRO A 47 -37.36 -45.49 36.39
CA PRO A 47 -36.19 -44.99 35.70
C PRO A 47 -36.35 -43.49 35.40
N LEU A 48 -35.42 -42.69 35.92
CA LEU A 48 -35.32 -41.26 35.65
C LEU A 48 -33.92 -40.97 35.08
N PRO A 49 -33.69 -41.14 33.76
CA PRO A 49 -32.36 -41.02 33.16
C PRO A 49 -31.65 -39.70 33.49
N GLU A 50 -32.41 -38.60 33.50
CA GLU A 50 -31.89 -37.26 33.82
C GLU A 50 -31.56 -37.07 35.31
N PHE A 51 -32.14 -37.88 36.22
CA PHE A 51 -31.90 -37.85 37.68
C PHE A 51 -31.17 -39.13 38.16
N THR A 52 -30.30 -39.69 37.32
CA THR A 52 -29.58 -40.93 37.65
C THR A 52 -28.66 -40.67 38.86
N SER A 53 -28.93 -41.35 39.97
CA SER A 53 -28.20 -41.20 41.24
C SER A 53 -28.35 -39.82 41.89
N THR A 54 -29.39 -39.07 41.55
CA THR A 54 -29.73 -37.81 42.23
C THR A 54 -30.74 -38.07 43.35
N THR A 55 -30.54 -37.41 44.49
CA THR A 55 -31.50 -37.47 45.61
C THR A 55 -32.82 -36.78 45.25
N ILE A 56 -33.95 -37.45 45.51
CA ILE A 56 -35.28 -36.87 45.35
C ILE A 56 -35.72 -36.27 46.69
N ASN A 57 -35.48 -34.97 46.87
CA ASN A 57 -35.76 -34.28 48.13
C ASN A 57 -37.26 -34.08 48.40
N SER A 58 -38.07 -33.97 47.34
CA SER A 58 -39.48 -33.62 47.46
C SER A 58 -40.31 -34.23 46.34
N ILE A 59 -41.51 -34.69 46.66
CA ILE A 59 -42.47 -35.28 45.73
C ILE A 59 -43.84 -34.64 45.98
N ASN A 60 -44.43 -34.07 44.93
CA ASN A 60 -45.79 -33.57 44.97
C ASN A 60 -46.59 -33.99 43.73
N ILE A 61 -47.90 -33.79 43.78
CA ILE A 61 -48.79 -34.01 42.64
C ILE A 61 -48.98 -32.67 41.94
N TYR A 62 -49.01 -32.66 40.62
CA TYR A 62 -49.30 -31.49 39.81
C TYR A 62 -50.41 -31.79 38.80
N LYS A 63 -51.40 -30.89 38.68
CA LYS A 63 -52.58 -31.04 37.80
C LYS A 63 -53.25 -32.42 37.93
N ASP A 64 -53.29 -32.97 39.15
CA ASP A 64 -53.83 -34.28 39.54
C ASP A 64 -53.35 -35.52 38.77
N SER A 65 -52.42 -35.38 37.83
CA SER A 65 -52.05 -36.44 36.87
C SER A 65 -50.55 -36.54 36.67
N LEU A 66 -49.80 -35.54 37.11
CA LEU A 66 -48.34 -35.49 36.98
C LEU A 66 -47.70 -35.53 38.36
N LEU A 67 -46.51 -36.11 38.42
CA LEU A 67 -45.61 -35.99 39.55
C LEU A 67 -44.71 -34.79 39.35
N LEU A 68 -44.53 -34.04 40.42
CA LEU A 68 -43.59 -32.93 40.52
C LEU A 68 -42.49 -33.34 41.49
N LEU A 69 -41.26 -33.43 40.99
CA LEU A 69 -40.11 -33.92 41.72
C LEU A 69 -39.10 -32.79 41.91
N GLY A 70 -38.70 -32.54 43.15
CA GLY A 70 -37.57 -31.67 43.48
C GLY A 70 -36.33 -32.52 43.79
N SER A 71 -35.22 -32.20 43.13
CA SER A 71 -33.97 -32.95 43.29
C SER A 71 -32.89 -32.17 44.05
N GLY A 72 -31.93 -32.88 44.64
CA GLY A 72 -30.77 -32.30 45.33
C GLY A 72 -29.64 -31.83 44.41
N GLY A 73 -29.93 -31.31 43.22
CA GLY A 73 -28.89 -30.80 42.32
C GLY A 73 -29.16 -30.94 40.81
N SER A 74 -30.35 -31.36 40.40
CA SER A 74 -30.74 -31.49 38.99
C SER A 74 -32.02 -30.71 38.67
N GLY A 75 -32.42 -29.77 39.53
CA GLY A 75 -33.61 -28.95 39.35
C GLY A 75 -34.91 -29.72 39.62
N ILE A 76 -35.96 -29.34 38.88
CA ILE A 76 -37.31 -29.87 39.00
C ILE A 76 -37.62 -30.76 37.80
N MET A 77 -38.27 -31.89 38.06
CA MET A 77 -38.78 -32.76 37.00
C MET A 77 -40.28 -32.97 37.11
N ILE A 78 -40.97 -32.82 35.99
CA ILE A 78 -42.39 -33.14 35.84
C ILE A 78 -42.49 -34.47 35.10
N VAL A 79 -43.07 -35.46 35.76
CA VAL A 79 -43.14 -36.83 35.27
C VAL A 79 -44.60 -37.23 35.11
N ASP A 80 -44.95 -37.74 33.94
CA ASP A 80 -46.18 -38.50 33.79
C ASP A 80 -45.89 -39.95 34.22
N PRO A 81 -46.53 -40.47 35.27
CA PRO A 81 -46.27 -41.82 35.77
C PRO A 81 -46.65 -42.94 34.79
N VAL A 82 -47.37 -42.63 33.69
CA VAL A 82 -47.74 -43.58 32.63
C VAL A 82 -46.81 -43.45 31.42
N THR A 83 -46.55 -42.24 30.95
CA THR A 83 -45.74 -42.00 29.73
C THR A 83 -44.29 -41.56 29.99
N PHE A 84 -43.88 -41.49 31.25
CA PHE A 84 -42.59 -41.00 31.75
C PHE A 84 -42.35 -39.48 31.54
N ILE A 85 -41.08 -39.07 31.61
CA ILE A 85 -40.61 -37.67 31.77
C ILE A 85 -41.29 -36.74 30.76
N LYS A 86 -41.85 -35.63 31.26
CA LYS A 86 -42.50 -34.60 30.44
C LYS A 86 -41.65 -33.34 30.28
N LYS A 87 -40.98 -32.89 31.34
CA LYS A 87 -40.17 -31.66 31.33
C LYS A 87 -39.23 -31.63 32.53
N THR A 88 -38.03 -31.10 32.31
CA THR A 88 -37.09 -30.70 33.36
C THR A 88 -36.89 -29.20 33.31
N ILE A 89 -36.81 -28.58 34.48
CA ILE A 89 -36.61 -27.15 34.68
C ILE A 89 -35.39 -26.97 35.56
N THR A 90 -34.41 -26.21 35.07
CA THR A 90 -33.12 -25.98 35.72
C THR A 90 -32.79 -24.48 35.80
N THR A 91 -31.61 -24.15 36.31
CA THR A 91 -31.02 -22.82 36.26
C THR A 91 -30.94 -22.25 34.83
N LEU A 92 -30.79 -23.09 33.81
CA LEU A 92 -30.81 -22.68 32.40
C LEU A 92 -32.20 -22.22 31.93
N ASP A 93 -33.26 -22.72 32.55
CA ASP A 93 -34.65 -22.31 32.28
C ASP A 93 -35.07 -21.10 33.15
N GLY A 94 -34.21 -20.67 34.10
CA GLY A 94 -34.41 -19.51 34.95
C GLY A 94 -34.72 -19.80 36.42
N LEU A 95 -34.54 -21.03 36.91
CA LEU A 95 -34.51 -21.27 38.36
C LEU A 95 -33.28 -20.60 38.99
N PRO A 96 -33.36 -20.16 40.27
CA PRO A 96 -32.21 -19.58 40.96
C PRO A 96 -31.15 -20.62 41.35
N SER A 97 -31.55 -21.87 41.61
CA SER A 97 -30.67 -22.99 41.93
C SER A 97 -31.29 -24.32 41.45
N ASP A 98 -30.42 -25.28 41.12
CA ASP A 98 -30.79 -26.66 40.80
C ASP A 98 -30.91 -27.54 42.06
N PHE A 99 -30.56 -27.01 43.23
CA PHE A 99 -30.72 -27.67 44.52
C PHE A 99 -32.10 -27.34 45.12
N ILE A 100 -33.03 -28.29 45.01
CA ILE A 100 -34.43 -28.10 45.36
C ILE A 100 -34.72 -28.75 46.72
N TYR A 101 -35.13 -27.95 47.69
CA TYR A 101 -35.52 -28.39 49.03
C TYR A 101 -36.98 -28.83 49.11
N PHE A 102 -37.88 -28.15 48.40
CA PHE A 102 -39.27 -28.57 48.28
C PHE A 102 -39.88 -28.16 46.95
N VAL A 103 -40.87 -28.94 46.51
CA VAL A 103 -41.79 -28.58 45.44
C VAL A 103 -43.23 -28.77 45.90
N ALA A 104 -44.09 -27.83 45.54
CA ALA A 104 -45.51 -27.92 45.85
C ALA A 104 -46.33 -27.24 44.76
N SER A 105 -47.58 -27.65 44.59
CA SER A 105 -48.53 -26.93 43.74
C SER A 105 -49.69 -26.41 44.56
N ASP A 106 -50.24 -25.27 44.16
CA ASP A 106 -51.51 -24.77 44.68
C ASP A 106 -52.66 -25.02 43.69
N ASP A 107 -53.89 -24.76 44.14
CA ASP A 107 -55.12 -24.97 43.37
C ASP A 107 -55.24 -24.03 42.16
N ASP A 108 -54.52 -22.92 42.16
CA ASP A 108 -54.42 -21.98 41.04
C ASP A 108 -53.44 -22.46 39.93
N GLY A 109 -52.81 -23.61 40.14
CA GLY A 109 -51.86 -24.23 39.22
C GLY A 109 -50.47 -23.59 39.25
N PHE A 110 -50.13 -22.80 40.28
CA PHE A 110 -48.76 -22.38 40.51
C PHE A 110 -47.95 -23.49 41.15
N ILE A 111 -46.67 -23.51 40.80
CA ILE A 111 -45.67 -24.37 41.41
C ILE A 111 -44.81 -23.50 42.33
N TRP A 112 -44.68 -23.91 43.58
CA TRP A 112 -43.83 -23.30 44.59
C TRP A 112 -42.58 -24.15 44.78
N VAL A 113 -41.43 -23.49 44.70
CA VAL A 113 -40.12 -24.12 44.71
C VAL A 113 -39.28 -23.49 45.80
N GLY A 114 -38.81 -24.29 46.75
CA GLY A 114 -37.83 -23.86 47.74
C GLY A 114 -36.42 -24.24 47.34
N THR A 115 -35.49 -23.30 47.42
CA THR A 115 -34.06 -23.50 47.15
C THR A 115 -33.21 -22.91 48.28
N GLU A 116 -31.89 -23.05 48.17
CA GLU A 116 -30.93 -22.35 49.04
C GLU A 116 -30.92 -20.82 48.84
N GLN A 117 -31.50 -20.32 47.74
CA GLN A 117 -31.52 -18.90 47.39
C GLN A 117 -32.88 -18.22 47.61
N GLY A 118 -33.87 -18.94 48.15
CA GLY A 118 -35.22 -18.40 48.39
C GLY A 118 -36.32 -19.27 47.82
N ILE A 119 -37.49 -18.64 47.64
CA ILE A 119 -38.72 -19.27 47.18
C ILE A 119 -39.05 -18.77 45.77
N THR A 120 -39.38 -19.66 44.85
CA THR A 120 -39.82 -19.30 43.49
C THR A 120 -41.26 -19.74 43.27
N LYS A 121 -42.12 -18.82 42.82
CA LYS A 121 -43.49 -19.06 42.34
C LYS A 121 -43.47 -19.12 40.82
N LEU A 122 -43.70 -20.32 40.28
CA LEU A 122 -43.71 -20.63 38.85
C LEU A 122 -45.15 -20.87 38.36
N LYS A 123 -45.42 -20.51 37.11
CA LYS A 123 -46.61 -20.95 36.38
C LYS A 123 -46.21 -21.51 35.03
N LEU A 124 -46.79 -22.65 34.66
CA LEU A 124 -46.55 -23.32 33.39
C LEU A 124 -47.81 -23.30 32.53
N ASN A 125 -47.63 -23.10 31.22
CA ASN A 125 -48.72 -23.25 30.26
C ASN A 125 -49.06 -24.73 30.00
N ASP A 126 -50.02 -24.99 29.11
CA ASP A 126 -50.45 -26.36 28.79
C ASP A 126 -49.38 -27.21 28.10
N GLN A 127 -48.38 -26.58 27.48
CA GLN A 127 -47.20 -27.22 26.90
C GLN A 127 -46.03 -27.32 27.89
N LEU A 128 -46.26 -27.07 29.19
CA LEU A 128 -45.24 -27.08 30.26
C LEU A 128 -44.08 -26.09 30.06
N GLN A 129 -44.31 -24.99 29.34
CA GLN A 129 -43.37 -23.88 29.21
C GLN A 129 -43.63 -22.85 30.32
N ILE A 130 -42.56 -22.20 30.79
CA ILE A 130 -42.64 -21.19 31.84
C ILE A 130 -43.37 -19.95 31.31
N GLU A 131 -44.53 -19.67 31.88
CA GLU A 131 -45.33 -18.46 31.63
C GLU A 131 -44.98 -17.36 32.65
N GLN A 132 -44.76 -17.76 33.90
CA GLN A 132 -44.40 -16.85 34.98
C GLN A 132 -43.32 -17.48 35.86
N ASN A 133 -42.32 -16.68 36.21
CA ASN A 133 -41.26 -17.07 37.13
C ASN A 133 -40.94 -15.90 38.06
N LEU A 134 -41.48 -15.94 39.28
CA LEU A 134 -41.24 -14.94 40.30
C LEU A 134 -40.41 -15.54 41.42
N HIS A 135 -39.19 -15.06 41.56
CA HIS A 135 -38.31 -15.43 42.66
C HIS A 135 -38.41 -14.42 43.80
N TYR A 136 -38.51 -14.93 45.02
CA TYR A 136 -38.48 -14.19 46.27
C TYR A 136 -37.19 -14.57 47.01
N GLY A 137 -36.29 -13.60 47.16
CA GLY A 137 -35.06 -13.72 47.92
C GLY A 137 -34.92 -12.60 48.94
N TYR A 138 -33.67 -12.28 49.33
CA TYR A 138 -33.36 -11.22 50.29
C TYR A 138 -33.98 -9.87 49.92
N GLU A 139 -33.92 -9.54 48.62
CA GLU A 139 -34.45 -8.29 48.07
C GLU A 139 -35.98 -8.17 48.15
N ASN A 140 -36.69 -9.25 48.48
CA ASN A 140 -38.14 -9.30 48.55
C ASN A 140 -38.66 -9.47 49.99
N GLY A 141 -37.78 -9.34 50.99
CA GLY A 141 -38.13 -9.39 52.41
C GLY A 141 -37.85 -10.72 53.12
N LEU A 142 -37.08 -11.63 52.51
CA LEU A 142 -36.61 -12.85 53.18
C LEU A 142 -35.25 -12.60 53.84
N GLU A 143 -35.17 -12.52 55.17
CA GLU A 143 -33.89 -12.25 55.85
C GLU A 143 -32.96 -13.48 55.85
N GLY A 144 -33.50 -14.68 56.06
CA GLY A 144 -32.84 -15.96 55.82
C GLY A 144 -33.38 -16.62 54.55
N VAL A 145 -32.62 -16.57 53.45
CA VAL A 145 -33.10 -17.03 52.13
C VAL A 145 -33.15 -18.55 51.96
N GLU A 146 -32.35 -19.30 52.72
CA GLU A 146 -32.28 -20.75 52.58
C GLU A 146 -33.55 -21.43 53.10
N THR A 147 -34.23 -22.17 52.23
CA THR A 147 -35.45 -22.90 52.60
C THR A 147 -35.14 -24.25 53.26
N ASN A 148 -36.03 -24.70 54.16
CA ASN A 148 -35.91 -26.02 54.77
C ASN A 148 -36.63 -27.10 53.96
N ARG A 149 -36.08 -28.31 53.95
CA ARG A 149 -36.60 -29.45 53.17
C ARG A 149 -38.05 -29.77 53.57
N ASN A 150 -38.95 -29.76 52.58
CA ASN A 150 -40.40 -29.99 52.74
C ASN A 150 -41.07 -29.17 53.86
N ALA A 151 -40.49 -28.04 54.27
CA ALA A 151 -41.05 -27.15 55.28
C ALA A 151 -42.00 -26.14 54.61
N PHE A 152 -43.17 -26.61 54.18
CA PHE A 152 -44.20 -25.75 53.60
C PHE A 152 -45.60 -26.19 54.01
N PHE A 153 -46.54 -25.26 53.97
CA PHE A 153 -47.97 -25.50 54.08
C PHE A 153 -48.65 -24.69 52.98
N ILE A 154 -49.42 -25.34 52.11
CA ILE A 154 -50.15 -24.69 51.02
C ILE A 154 -51.59 -25.18 51.05
N ASP A 155 -52.48 -24.24 51.30
CA ASP A 155 -53.93 -24.36 51.23
C ASP A 155 -54.48 -22.97 50.83
N GLU A 156 -55.57 -22.50 51.46
CA GLU A 156 -55.99 -21.09 51.40
C GLU A 156 -54.82 -20.15 51.77
N GLU A 157 -54.13 -20.47 52.85
CA GLU A 157 -52.93 -19.79 53.30
C GLU A 157 -51.66 -20.55 52.91
N LYS A 158 -50.58 -19.81 52.67
CA LYS A 158 -49.32 -20.36 52.16
C LYS A 158 -48.19 -19.97 53.11
N TYR A 159 -47.57 -20.95 53.73
CA TYR A 159 -46.47 -20.77 54.68
C TYR A 159 -45.23 -21.54 54.23
N PHE A 160 -44.06 -20.96 54.45
CA PHE A 160 -42.77 -21.52 54.06
C PHE A 160 -41.77 -21.40 55.23
N GLY A 161 -41.17 -22.52 55.62
CA GLY A 161 -40.15 -22.58 56.65
C GLY A 161 -38.76 -22.40 56.05
N LEU A 162 -38.09 -21.34 56.45
CA LEU A 162 -36.73 -20.98 56.06
C LEU A 162 -35.80 -21.13 57.26
N ILE A 163 -34.50 -20.93 57.05
CA ILE A 163 -33.47 -21.12 58.07
C ILE A 163 -33.64 -20.22 59.31
N ASP A 164 -34.29 -19.06 59.16
CA ASP A 164 -34.48 -18.04 60.18
C ASP A 164 -35.91 -17.97 60.73
N GLY A 165 -36.88 -18.71 60.15
CA GLY A 165 -38.26 -18.68 60.64
C GLY A 165 -39.30 -19.18 59.65
N VAL A 166 -40.56 -18.81 59.90
CA VAL A 166 -41.71 -19.17 59.05
C VAL A 166 -42.26 -17.91 58.39
N TYR A 167 -42.34 -17.94 57.07
CA TYR A 167 -42.85 -16.85 56.24
C TYR A 167 -44.25 -17.18 55.73
N LYS A 168 -45.17 -16.23 55.86
CA LYS A 168 -46.51 -16.30 55.25
C LYS A 168 -46.49 -15.55 53.93
N TYR A 169 -46.87 -16.20 52.84
CA TYR A 169 -47.07 -15.51 51.56
C TYR A 169 -48.34 -14.66 51.63
N ASN A 170 -48.17 -13.37 51.39
CA ASN A 170 -49.25 -12.40 51.32
C ASN A 170 -49.32 -11.83 49.90
N GLU A 171 -50.42 -12.08 49.21
CA GLU A 171 -50.66 -11.55 47.88
C GLU A 171 -51.15 -10.10 47.97
N LEU A 172 -50.25 -9.17 48.31
CA LEU A 172 -50.59 -7.75 48.32
C LEU A 172 -51.07 -7.32 46.91
N PRO A 173 -52.22 -6.60 46.81
CA PRO A 173 -52.82 -6.27 45.53
C PRO A 173 -51.82 -5.57 44.58
N ARG A 174 -51.80 -6.02 43.33
CA ARG A 174 -50.95 -5.51 42.24
C ARG A 174 -51.33 -4.09 41.78
N ALA A 175 -52.45 -3.55 42.26
CA ALA A 175 -53.00 -2.28 41.80
C ALA A 175 -52.29 -1.09 42.46
N GLY A 176 -51.67 -0.22 41.63
CA GLY A 176 -51.42 1.18 42.00
C GLY A 176 -49.98 1.68 41.91
N TRP A 177 -48.99 0.84 41.63
CA TRP A 177 -47.58 1.26 41.68
C TRP A 177 -46.86 0.89 40.39
N SER A 178 -46.85 1.81 39.42
CA SER A 178 -46.05 1.65 38.20
C SER A 178 -44.58 1.93 38.51
N SER A 179 -43.69 1.08 38.00
CA SER A 179 -42.29 1.46 37.82
C SER A 179 -42.27 2.72 36.95
N PHE A 180 -41.48 3.73 37.34
CA PHE A 180 -41.31 4.91 36.49
C PHE A 180 -40.65 4.49 35.17
N PRO A 181 -40.95 5.15 34.04
CA PRO A 181 -40.31 4.80 32.79
C PRO A 181 -38.79 5.00 32.89
N LEU A 182 -38.05 4.11 32.23
CA LEU A 182 -36.63 4.26 31.98
C LEU A 182 -36.36 5.63 31.35
N HIS A 183 -35.36 6.34 31.86
CA HIS A 183 -34.96 7.64 31.36
C HIS A 183 -33.44 7.80 31.38
N LEU A 184 -32.94 8.56 30.42
CA LEU A 184 -31.56 9.01 30.39
C LEU A 184 -31.43 10.24 31.31
N LEU A 185 -30.42 10.23 32.18
CA LEU A 185 -30.14 11.27 33.16
C LEU A 185 -29.16 12.30 32.61
N ASP A 186 -28.04 11.82 32.06
CA ASP A 186 -27.00 12.70 31.53
C ASP A 186 -26.11 11.97 30.52
N ILE A 187 -25.33 12.76 29.80
CA ILE A 187 -24.31 12.28 28.88
C ILE A 187 -23.02 13.02 29.20
N GLU A 188 -22.06 12.29 29.74
CA GLU A 188 -20.75 12.81 30.08
C GLU A 188 -19.79 12.60 28.91
N ILE A 189 -18.99 13.63 28.64
CA ILE A 189 -17.93 13.58 27.66
C ILE A 189 -16.59 13.70 28.39
N PHE A 190 -15.69 12.76 28.11
CA PHE A 190 -14.34 12.72 28.63
C PHE A 190 -14.28 12.82 30.17
N TYR A 191 -14.94 11.87 30.84
CA TYR A 191 -15.01 11.81 32.31
C TYR A 191 -15.65 13.05 32.96
N GLY A 192 -16.61 13.67 32.28
CA GLY A 192 -17.33 14.85 32.77
C GLY A 192 -16.56 16.17 32.64
N GLN A 193 -15.39 16.17 31.97
CA GLN A 193 -14.64 17.41 31.71
C GLN A 193 -15.38 18.37 30.77
N TYR A 194 -16.22 17.82 29.88
CA TYR A 194 -16.98 18.60 28.91
C TYR A 194 -18.47 18.30 29.03
N SER A 195 -19.28 19.36 28.98
CA SER A 195 -20.73 19.25 28.95
C SER A 195 -21.19 18.83 27.56
N SER A 196 -21.93 17.73 27.44
CA SER A 196 -22.55 17.31 26.17
C SER A 196 -23.49 18.35 25.56
N ARG A 197 -24.00 19.27 26.40
CA ARG A 197 -24.92 20.35 26.02
C ARG A 197 -24.27 21.42 25.14
N GLU A 198 -22.95 21.55 25.17
CA GLU A 198 -22.19 22.50 24.33
C GLU A 198 -22.10 22.06 22.87
N TYR A 199 -22.39 20.79 22.59
CA TYR A 199 -22.25 20.19 21.26
C TYR A 199 -23.60 19.99 20.55
N ALA A 200 -24.68 20.61 21.03
CA ALA A 200 -26.00 20.54 20.40
C ALA A 200 -26.65 21.93 20.33
N ASP A 201 -27.47 22.15 19.29
CA ASP A 201 -28.19 23.41 19.08
C ASP A 201 -29.44 23.54 19.98
N SER A 202 -29.93 22.42 20.51
CA SER A 202 -31.15 22.37 21.32
C SER A 202 -31.10 21.27 22.37
N LEU A 203 -31.87 21.47 23.44
CA LEU A 203 -31.99 20.54 24.57
C LEU A 203 -33.45 20.09 24.70
N SER A 204 -33.68 18.86 25.15
CA SER A 204 -35.03 18.30 25.37
C SER A 204 -35.19 17.65 26.74
N GLY A 205 -36.44 17.56 27.18
CA GLY A 205 -36.84 16.84 28.39
C GLY A 205 -36.43 17.52 29.70
N PHE A 206 -36.83 16.89 30.81
CA PHE A 206 -36.58 17.38 32.16
C PHE A 206 -35.08 17.51 32.48
N PHE A 207 -34.28 16.54 32.04
CA PHE A 207 -32.83 16.51 32.27
C PHE A 207 -32.01 17.38 31.29
N ARG A 208 -32.69 18.13 30.40
CA ARG A 208 -32.07 19.01 29.40
C ARG A 208 -30.99 18.30 28.59
N LEU A 209 -31.36 17.14 28.04
CA LEU A 209 -30.45 16.33 27.23
C LEU A 209 -30.26 16.96 25.85
N PRO A 210 -29.03 17.00 25.32
CA PRO A 210 -28.79 17.53 23.99
C PRO A 210 -29.53 16.73 22.91
N ILE A 211 -30.09 17.40 21.91
CA ILE A 211 -30.72 16.75 20.75
C ILE A 211 -29.69 16.60 19.64
N ASN A 212 -29.39 15.37 19.24
CA ASN A 212 -28.42 15.05 18.18
C ASN A 212 -27.06 15.78 18.30
N PRO A 213 -26.37 15.71 19.45
CA PRO A 213 -25.10 16.40 19.63
C PRO A 213 -24.05 15.93 18.62
N GLN A 214 -23.23 16.86 18.14
CA GLN A 214 -22.13 16.61 17.22
C GLN A 214 -20.79 16.76 17.95
N ILE A 215 -20.29 15.64 18.46
CA ILE A 215 -19.15 15.57 19.35
C ILE A 215 -17.85 15.57 18.51
N PRO A 216 -16.83 16.38 18.87
CA PRO A 216 -15.52 16.36 18.22
C PRO A 216 -14.79 15.00 18.31
N ALA A 217 -13.96 14.69 17.31
CA ALA A 217 -13.24 13.41 17.23
C ALA A 217 -12.29 13.15 18.41
N ASP A 218 -11.73 14.20 19.01
CA ASP A 218 -10.82 14.16 20.15
C ASP A 218 -11.54 13.95 21.50
N LYS A 219 -12.88 14.00 21.51
CA LYS A 219 -13.73 13.90 22.70
C LYS A 219 -14.69 12.71 22.60
N ASN A 220 -14.22 11.61 22.03
CA ASN A 220 -15.00 10.42 21.71
C ASN A 220 -15.08 9.38 22.86
N HIS A 221 -14.84 9.82 24.09
CA HIS A 221 -15.09 9.04 25.30
C HIS A 221 -16.41 9.51 25.92
N ILE A 222 -17.44 8.67 25.87
CA ILE A 222 -18.82 9.05 26.21
C ILE A 222 -19.37 8.09 27.25
N THR A 223 -19.94 8.63 28.32
CA THR A 223 -20.67 7.85 29.33
C THR A 223 -22.14 8.27 29.35
N PHE A 224 -23.02 7.30 29.19
CA PHE A 224 -24.46 7.47 29.31
C PHE A 224 -24.88 7.12 30.73
N HIS A 225 -25.60 8.02 31.41
CA HIS A 225 -26.20 7.78 32.71
C HIS A 225 -27.70 7.62 32.56
N PHE A 226 -28.26 6.56 33.12
CA PHE A 226 -29.66 6.20 32.98
C PHE A 226 -30.21 5.58 34.25
N ASN A 227 -31.52 5.68 34.44
CA ASN A 227 -32.16 5.08 35.60
C ASN A 227 -33.61 4.68 35.30
N GLN A 228 -34.06 3.68 36.05
CA GLN A 228 -35.46 3.31 36.17
C GLN A 228 -35.76 3.11 37.64
N VAL A 229 -36.73 3.89 38.14
CA VAL A 229 -37.11 3.85 39.56
C VAL A 229 -38.22 2.82 39.74
N ASP A 230 -37.90 1.72 40.41
CA ASP A 230 -38.87 0.80 40.99
C ASP A 230 -38.89 0.98 42.52
N LYS A 231 -40.03 1.42 43.05
CA LYS A 231 -40.19 1.72 44.48
C LYS A 231 -40.31 0.47 45.35
N ARG A 232 -40.71 -0.67 44.77
CA ARG A 232 -40.99 -1.90 45.52
C ARG A 232 -39.77 -2.81 45.52
N TYR A 233 -39.08 -2.90 44.39
CA TYR A 233 -37.90 -3.76 44.25
C TYR A 233 -36.73 -2.99 43.60
N PRO A 234 -36.16 -1.99 44.30
CA PRO A 234 -35.13 -1.13 43.73
C PRO A 234 -33.89 -1.91 43.25
N ARG A 235 -33.56 -3.04 43.89
CA ARG A 235 -32.39 -3.86 43.53
C ARG A 235 -32.66 -4.89 42.42
N SER A 236 -33.92 -5.08 42.03
CA SER A 236 -34.32 -6.01 40.96
C SER A 236 -34.27 -5.39 39.56
N VAL A 237 -34.05 -4.08 39.46
CA VAL A 237 -33.87 -3.39 38.18
C VAL A 237 -32.49 -3.75 37.61
N LYS A 238 -32.50 -4.31 36.41
CA LYS A 238 -31.32 -4.64 35.60
C LYS A 238 -31.45 -3.94 34.25
N PHE A 239 -30.33 -3.56 33.68
CA PHE A 239 -30.22 -2.87 32.40
C PHE A 239 -29.47 -3.74 31.39
N LYS A 240 -29.86 -3.63 30.13
CA LYS A 240 -29.06 -4.04 28.97
C LYS A 240 -29.02 -2.89 27.99
N TYR A 241 -27.87 -2.68 27.40
CA TYR A 241 -27.67 -1.64 26.41
C TYR A 241 -26.97 -2.17 25.16
N TYR A 242 -27.10 -1.40 24.08
CA TYR A 242 -26.56 -1.71 22.77
C TYR A 242 -26.33 -0.41 21.99
N LEU A 243 -25.14 -0.22 21.45
CA LEU A 243 -24.81 0.91 20.59
C LEU A 243 -24.81 0.50 19.12
N GLU A 244 -25.79 0.97 18.36
CA GLU A 244 -25.84 0.77 16.91
C GLU A 244 -24.60 1.34 16.23
N ASN A 245 -24.08 0.63 15.22
CA ASN A 245 -22.83 0.93 14.52
C ASN A 245 -21.56 0.77 15.36
N PHE A 246 -21.62 0.12 16.52
CA PHE A 246 -20.45 -0.21 17.34
C PHE A 246 -20.52 -1.62 17.94
N ASP A 247 -21.59 -1.94 18.66
CA ASP A 247 -21.78 -3.24 19.29
C ASP A 247 -22.30 -4.29 18.30
N LYS A 248 -22.05 -5.58 18.60
CA LYS A 248 -22.59 -6.72 17.84
C LYS A 248 -23.78 -7.40 18.52
N THR A 249 -23.84 -7.30 19.85
CA THR A 249 -24.84 -7.96 20.71
C THR A 249 -25.15 -7.06 21.90
N TRP A 250 -26.30 -7.27 22.54
CA TRP A 250 -26.64 -6.60 23.79
C TRP A 250 -25.62 -6.90 24.90
N SER A 251 -25.43 -5.94 25.81
CA SER A 251 -24.62 -6.13 27.01
C SER A 251 -25.18 -7.23 27.93
N GLN A 252 -24.35 -7.70 28.85
CA GLN A 252 -24.84 -8.54 29.95
C GLN A 252 -25.77 -7.72 30.87
N PRO A 253 -26.79 -8.35 31.48
CA PRO A 253 -27.63 -7.69 32.48
C PRO A 253 -26.79 -7.12 33.63
N SER A 254 -26.95 -5.84 33.94
CA SER A 254 -26.24 -5.18 35.05
C SER A 254 -27.17 -4.28 35.86
N SER A 255 -26.92 -4.10 37.15
CA SER A 255 -27.61 -3.08 37.97
C SER A 255 -26.96 -1.70 37.90
N VAL A 256 -25.83 -1.57 37.19
CA VAL A 256 -25.13 -0.29 37.04
C VAL A 256 -25.91 0.61 36.08
N GLY A 257 -26.28 1.80 36.55
CA GLY A 257 -27.03 2.83 35.80
C GLY A 257 -26.18 3.66 34.85
N SER A 258 -25.08 3.11 34.33
CA SER A 258 -24.21 3.81 33.39
C SER A 258 -23.57 2.87 32.36
N ALA A 259 -23.26 3.41 31.19
CA ALA A 259 -22.55 2.72 30.12
C ALA A 259 -21.50 3.64 29.50
N THR A 260 -20.24 3.20 29.50
CA THR A 260 -19.09 3.98 29.00
C THR A 260 -18.57 3.38 27.71
N TYR A 261 -18.42 4.22 26.68
CA TYR A 261 -17.78 3.89 25.42
C TYR A 261 -16.54 4.75 25.23
N SER A 262 -15.39 4.09 25.09
CA SER A 262 -14.11 4.75 24.85
C SER A 262 -13.72 4.71 23.38
N ASN A 263 -13.14 5.81 22.90
CA ASN A 263 -12.53 5.90 21.57
C ASN A 263 -13.50 5.56 20.42
N LEU A 264 -14.71 6.10 20.46
CA LEU A 264 -15.69 5.90 19.39
C LEU A 264 -15.17 6.47 18.05
N PRO A 265 -15.16 5.67 16.97
CA PRO A 265 -14.81 6.17 15.65
C PRO A 265 -15.75 7.29 15.18
N PRO A 266 -15.34 8.12 14.20
CA PRO A 266 -16.25 9.04 13.54
C PRO A 266 -17.45 8.31 12.91
N GLY A 267 -18.66 8.82 13.16
CA GLY A 267 -19.88 8.16 12.69
C GLY A 267 -21.14 8.65 13.40
N SER A 268 -22.27 8.13 12.96
CA SER A 268 -23.58 8.35 13.58
C SER A 268 -23.97 7.14 14.41
N TYR A 269 -24.43 7.37 15.64
CA TYR A 269 -24.69 6.32 16.61
C TYR A 269 -26.10 6.46 17.20
N THR A 270 -26.70 5.31 17.53
CA THR A 270 -27.93 5.21 18.31
C THR A 270 -27.66 4.35 19.55
N PHE A 271 -27.68 4.96 20.72
CA PHE A 271 -27.62 4.25 21.99
C PHE A 271 -29.01 3.71 22.32
N ASN A 272 -29.11 2.40 22.51
CA ASN A 272 -30.33 1.69 22.88
C ASN A 272 -30.19 1.12 24.28
N ILE A 273 -31.23 1.25 25.11
CA ILE A 273 -31.26 0.66 26.45
C ILE A 273 -32.63 0.09 26.78
N VAL A 274 -32.64 -1.07 27.42
CA VAL A 274 -33.81 -1.73 28.02
C VAL A 274 -33.55 -2.00 29.50
N ALA A 275 -34.63 -2.08 30.26
CA ALA A 275 -34.58 -2.39 31.68
C ALA A 275 -35.59 -3.50 32.01
N THR A 276 -35.37 -4.19 33.12
CA THR A 276 -36.34 -5.13 33.66
C THR A 276 -37.52 -4.38 34.28
N ASN A 277 -38.72 -4.93 34.12
CA ASN A 277 -39.91 -4.48 34.83
C ASN A 277 -39.98 -5.10 36.23
N ASN A 278 -41.06 -4.79 36.96
CA ASN A 278 -41.38 -5.33 38.28
C ASN A 278 -41.49 -6.86 38.37
N GLN A 279 -41.48 -7.58 37.24
CA GLN A 279 -41.53 -9.04 37.13
C GLN A 279 -40.22 -9.64 36.58
N GLY A 280 -39.16 -8.83 36.47
CA GLY A 280 -37.87 -9.28 35.90
C GLY A 280 -37.88 -9.45 34.37
N SER A 281 -39.01 -9.18 33.70
CA SER A 281 -39.11 -9.22 32.24
C SER A 281 -38.54 -7.96 31.61
N TRP A 282 -37.84 -8.10 30.49
CA TRP A 282 -37.28 -6.96 29.75
C TRP A 282 -38.38 -6.10 29.12
N SER A 283 -38.19 -4.77 29.14
CA SER A 283 -39.06 -3.82 28.43
C SER A 283 -39.05 -4.11 26.92
N LYS A 284 -40.25 -4.16 26.30
CA LYS A 284 -40.40 -4.47 24.86
C LYS A 284 -39.90 -3.35 23.94
N VAL A 285 -39.94 -2.10 24.39
CA VAL A 285 -39.52 -0.93 23.61
C VAL A 285 -38.26 -0.35 24.25
N PRO A 286 -37.12 -0.32 23.54
CA PRO A 286 -35.90 0.31 24.04
C PRO A 286 -36.04 1.83 24.07
N LEU A 287 -35.43 2.46 25.07
CA LEU A 287 -35.16 3.90 25.04
C LEU A 287 -33.97 4.13 24.13
N THR A 288 -34.11 5.07 23.19
CA THR A 288 -33.10 5.33 22.16
C THR A 288 -32.59 6.76 22.23
N TYR A 289 -31.29 6.96 21.99
CA TYR A 289 -30.64 8.26 21.99
C TYR A 289 -29.62 8.38 20.85
N LYS A 290 -29.73 9.43 20.03
CA LYS A 290 -28.93 9.62 18.82
C LYS A 290 -27.87 10.70 19.01
N PHE A 291 -26.66 10.45 18.50
CA PHE A 291 -25.55 11.40 18.49
C PHE A 291 -24.59 11.13 17.33
N ILE A 292 -23.72 12.10 17.02
CA ILE A 292 -22.73 12.01 15.94
C ILE A 292 -21.34 12.32 16.51
N VAL A 293 -20.35 11.49 16.17
CA VAL A 293 -18.92 11.79 16.39
C VAL A 293 -18.34 12.30 15.06
N LYS A 294 -17.87 13.56 15.04
CA LYS A 294 -17.33 14.20 13.84
C LYS A 294 -16.04 13.53 13.39
N ALA A 295 -15.81 13.51 12.08
CA ALA A 295 -14.52 13.13 11.53
C ALA A 295 -13.47 14.23 11.79
N PRO A 296 -12.21 13.88 12.10
CA PRO A 296 -11.10 14.82 12.10
C PRO A 296 -10.97 15.55 10.76
N PHE A 297 -10.52 16.80 10.77
CA PHE A 297 -10.42 17.62 9.55
C PHE A 297 -9.56 16.96 8.46
N TYR A 298 -8.51 16.21 8.82
CA TYR A 298 -7.63 15.53 7.87
C TYR A 298 -8.24 14.28 7.22
N GLN A 299 -9.35 13.76 7.76
CA GLN A 299 -10.12 12.66 7.16
C GLN A 299 -11.24 13.18 6.23
N THR A 300 -11.43 14.50 6.15
CA THR A 300 -12.43 15.08 5.24
C THR A 300 -11.99 14.95 3.78
N ALA A 301 -12.95 14.71 2.88
CA ALA A 301 -12.69 14.58 1.45
C ALA A 301 -11.98 15.82 0.86
N LEU A 302 -12.36 17.02 1.32
CA LEU A 302 -11.73 18.27 0.89
C LEU A 302 -10.25 18.31 1.25
N PHE A 303 -9.87 17.91 2.46
CA PHE A 303 -8.46 17.86 2.87
C PHE A 303 -7.68 16.81 2.07
N GLN A 304 -8.26 15.63 1.89
CA GLN A 304 -7.62 14.56 1.10
C GLN A 304 -7.37 15.00 -0.35
N ILE A 305 -8.36 15.65 -0.99
CA ILE A 305 -8.22 16.22 -2.34
C ILE A 305 -7.12 17.28 -2.37
N ALA A 306 -7.07 18.18 -1.38
CA ALA A 306 -6.04 19.22 -1.29
C ALA A 306 -4.62 18.63 -1.18
N VAL A 307 -4.45 17.56 -0.39
CA VAL A 307 -3.17 16.84 -0.27
C VAL A 307 -2.78 16.17 -1.59
N ILE A 308 -3.73 15.54 -2.27
CA ILE A 308 -3.49 14.92 -3.59
C ILE A 308 -3.04 15.99 -4.60
N LEU A 309 -3.73 17.14 -4.65
CA LEU A 309 -3.37 18.25 -5.52
C LEU A 309 -1.98 18.81 -5.20
N LEU A 310 -1.63 18.93 -3.92
CA LEU A 310 -0.31 19.35 -3.48
C LEU A 310 0.77 18.37 -3.97
N LEU A 311 0.55 17.06 -3.81
CA LEU A 311 1.48 16.03 -4.27
C LEU A 311 1.65 16.04 -5.79
N VAL A 312 0.56 16.16 -6.54
CA VAL A 312 0.60 16.31 -8.00
C VAL A 312 1.36 17.59 -8.38
N GLY A 313 1.11 18.70 -7.69
CA GLY A 313 1.81 19.96 -7.89
C GLY A 313 3.33 19.84 -7.68
N VAL A 314 3.76 19.14 -6.63
CA VAL A 314 5.17 18.86 -6.34
C VAL A 314 5.81 18.01 -7.45
N VAL A 315 5.11 16.97 -7.92
CA VAL A 315 5.59 16.11 -9.01
C VAL A 315 5.71 16.90 -10.32
N VAL A 316 4.68 17.68 -10.68
CA VAL A 316 4.70 18.55 -11.86
C VAL A 316 5.82 19.57 -11.77
N LEU A 317 6.02 20.22 -10.63
CA LEU A 317 7.10 21.16 -10.40
C LEU A 317 8.48 20.49 -10.55
N PHE A 318 8.66 19.30 -9.98
CA PHE A 318 9.88 18.53 -10.13
C PHE A 318 10.20 18.22 -11.60
N PHE A 319 9.22 17.74 -12.37
CA PHE A 319 9.39 17.46 -13.80
C PHE A 319 9.65 18.73 -14.60
N TYR A 320 8.94 19.81 -14.31
CA TYR A 320 9.15 21.13 -14.93
C TYR A 320 10.61 21.60 -14.73
N LEU A 321 11.13 21.53 -13.51
CA LEU A 321 12.52 21.90 -13.20
C LEU A 321 13.53 20.97 -13.89
N ARG A 322 13.26 19.65 -13.93
CA ARG A 322 14.09 18.65 -14.63
C ARG A 322 14.19 18.93 -16.14
N ILE A 323 13.06 19.20 -16.78
CA ILE A 323 12.96 19.50 -18.21
C ILE A 323 13.70 20.80 -18.52
N ARG A 324 13.46 21.85 -17.74
CA ARG A 324 14.12 23.16 -17.92
C ARG A 324 15.64 23.05 -17.81
N LYS A 325 16.16 22.26 -16.87
CA LYS A 325 17.61 22.01 -16.73
C LYS A 325 18.18 21.27 -17.95
N LYS A 326 17.46 20.28 -18.50
CA LYS A 326 17.88 19.58 -19.72
C LYS A 326 17.92 20.51 -20.93
N ILE A 327 16.88 21.32 -21.12
CA ILE A 327 16.80 22.28 -22.23
C ILE A 327 17.97 23.27 -22.17
N ASN A 328 18.24 23.85 -21.00
CA ASN A 328 19.36 24.80 -20.83
C ASN A 328 20.71 24.16 -21.18
N LYS A 329 20.95 22.91 -20.76
CA LYS A 329 22.19 22.20 -21.09
C LYS A 329 22.31 21.89 -22.58
N MET A 330 21.21 21.51 -23.25
CA MET A 330 21.21 21.29 -24.70
C MET A 330 21.51 22.58 -25.46
N MET A 331 20.91 23.71 -25.06
CA MET A 331 21.20 25.02 -25.66
C MET A 331 22.64 25.46 -25.47
N GLU A 332 23.25 25.15 -24.33
CA GLU A 332 24.66 25.47 -24.06
C GLU A 332 25.62 24.67 -24.96
N VAL A 333 25.39 23.35 -25.08
CA VAL A 333 26.18 22.49 -25.98
C VAL A 333 26.05 22.95 -27.44
N GLU A 334 24.84 23.30 -27.87
CA GLU A 334 24.61 23.79 -29.24
C GLU A 334 25.34 25.11 -29.50
N ARG A 335 25.35 26.05 -28.55
CA ARG A 335 26.11 27.30 -28.66
C ARG A 335 27.60 27.06 -28.79
N ILE A 336 28.17 26.15 -28.02
CA ILE A 336 29.60 25.80 -28.09
C ILE A 336 29.93 25.24 -29.48
N ARG A 337 29.12 24.31 -29.99
CA ARG A 337 29.32 23.74 -31.34
C ARG A 337 29.27 24.81 -32.43
N GLN A 338 28.34 25.76 -32.34
CA GLN A 338 28.25 26.86 -33.30
C GLN A 338 29.48 27.77 -33.24
N GLN A 339 29.95 28.11 -32.03
CA GLN A 339 31.16 28.91 -31.85
C GLN A 339 32.41 28.22 -32.42
N GLU A 340 32.57 26.92 -32.21
CA GLU A 340 33.66 26.14 -32.79
C GLU A 340 33.62 26.18 -34.32
N GLN A 341 32.47 25.94 -34.94
CA GLN A 341 32.32 26.01 -36.39
C GLN A 341 32.62 27.40 -36.96
N GLU A 342 32.16 28.47 -36.30
CA GLU A 342 32.46 29.84 -36.73
C GLU A 342 33.96 30.16 -36.62
N SER A 343 34.62 29.71 -35.55
CA SER A 343 36.05 29.95 -35.36
C SER A 343 36.89 29.30 -36.47
N LEU A 344 36.52 28.07 -36.85
CA LEU A 344 37.20 27.29 -37.87
C LEU A 344 36.95 27.88 -39.26
N ARG A 345 35.74 28.37 -39.55
CA ARG A 345 35.46 29.14 -40.78
C ARG A 345 36.31 30.40 -40.87
N LYS A 346 36.47 31.14 -39.77
CA LYS A 346 37.32 32.36 -39.73
C LYS A 346 38.79 32.04 -39.97
N GLU A 347 39.29 30.93 -39.42
CA GLU A 347 40.66 30.47 -39.65
C GLU A 347 40.88 30.11 -41.12
N ILE A 348 39.99 29.30 -41.69
CA ILE A 348 40.03 28.91 -43.11
C ILE A 348 39.96 30.13 -44.04
N ALA A 349 39.09 31.09 -43.75
CA ALA A 349 38.95 32.32 -44.54
C ALA A 349 40.21 33.20 -44.48
N ARG A 350 40.87 33.28 -43.31
CA ARG A 350 42.13 34.01 -43.13
C ARG A 350 43.25 33.38 -43.97
N ASP A 351 43.43 32.07 -43.85
CA ASP A 351 44.46 31.37 -44.61
C ASP A 351 44.24 31.48 -46.13
N PHE A 352 42.99 31.45 -46.59
CA PHE A 352 42.66 31.68 -47.99
C PHE A 352 43.05 33.09 -48.45
N HIS A 353 42.71 34.09 -47.65
CA HIS A 353 43.07 35.47 -47.93
C HIS A 353 44.59 35.63 -48.06
N ASP A 354 45.36 35.00 -47.16
CA ASP A 354 46.81 35.06 -47.18
C ASP A 354 47.42 34.33 -48.40
N GLU A 355 46.91 33.14 -48.75
CA GLU A 355 47.42 32.35 -49.87
C GLU A 355 47.11 33.01 -51.23
N MET A 356 45.89 33.51 -51.41
CA MET A 356 45.49 34.23 -52.62
C MET A 356 46.16 35.60 -52.72
N GLY A 357 46.26 36.31 -51.59
CA GLY A 357 46.91 37.61 -51.49
C GLY A 357 48.37 37.53 -51.94
N ASN A 358 49.11 36.53 -51.46
CA ASN A 358 50.51 36.33 -51.84
C ASN A 358 50.70 36.09 -53.35
N GLN A 359 49.85 35.26 -53.98
CA GLN A 359 49.95 35.01 -55.42
C GLN A 359 49.55 36.24 -56.25
N LEU A 360 48.53 36.97 -55.81
CA LEU A 360 48.11 38.20 -56.47
C LEU A 360 49.21 39.28 -56.38
N THR A 361 49.88 39.39 -55.23
CA THR A 361 51.06 40.25 -55.07
C THR A 361 52.20 39.85 -56.02
N ARG A 362 52.47 38.54 -56.20
CA ARG A 362 53.46 38.07 -57.18
C ARG A 362 53.08 38.46 -58.60
N ILE A 363 51.82 38.31 -59.00
CA ILE A 363 51.31 38.74 -60.31
C ILE A 363 51.51 40.25 -60.48
N ILE A 364 51.10 41.06 -59.50
CA ILE A 364 51.27 42.52 -59.53
C ILE A 364 52.75 42.91 -59.64
N ASN A 365 53.63 42.21 -58.92
CA ASN A 365 55.07 42.44 -58.96
C ASN A 365 55.65 42.07 -60.34
N TYR A 366 55.30 40.92 -60.90
CA TYR A 366 55.76 40.54 -62.25
C TYR A 366 55.23 41.50 -63.33
N VAL A 367 53.97 41.94 -63.23
CA VAL A 367 53.41 42.97 -64.13
C VAL A 367 54.14 44.31 -63.98
N SER A 368 54.49 44.70 -62.76
CA SER A 368 55.25 45.92 -62.49
C SER A 368 56.69 45.83 -63.03
N LEU A 369 57.35 44.68 -62.87
CA LEU A 369 58.68 44.40 -63.42
C LEU A 369 58.66 44.36 -64.96
N MET A 370 57.59 43.84 -65.58
CA MET A 370 57.38 43.90 -67.04
C MET A 370 57.36 45.34 -67.55
N LYS A 371 56.65 46.23 -66.85
CA LYS A 371 56.58 47.65 -67.24
C LYS A 371 57.94 48.37 -67.15
N LEU A 372 58.86 47.86 -66.33
CA LEU A 372 60.19 48.43 -66.12
C LEU A 372 61.28 47.84 -67.03
N SER A 373 61.10 46.62 -67.55
CA SER A 373 62.07 45.93 -68.41
C SER A 373 61.96 46.38 -69.88
N LYS A 374 62.91 47.19 -70.37
CA LYS A 374 62.93 47.70 -71.76
C LYS A 374 63.69 46.85 -72.80
N ASN A 375 64.36 45.76 -72.44
CA ASN A 375 65.08 44.89 -73.39
C ASN A 375 65.08 43.42 -72.93
N GLY A 376 64.64 42.51 -73.80
CA GLY A 376 65.00 41.07 -73.77
C GLY A 376 64.05 40.07 -73.09
N ASN A 377 63.55 40.33 -71.87
CA ASN A 377 62.92 39.27 -71.05
C ASN A 377 61.40 39.39 -70.86
N ALA A 378 60.69 40.11 -71.74
CA ALA A 378 59.24 40.28 -71.61
C ALA A 378 58.49 38.94 -71.62
N VAL A 379 58.90 38.00 -72.48
CA VAL A 379 58.31 36.65 -72.57
C VAL A 379 58.46 35.89 -71.24
N GLU A 380 59.61 35.97 -70.59
CA GLU A 380 59.86 35.29 -69.31
C GLU A 380 58.94 35.80 -68.18
N PHE A 381 58.57 37.08 -68.19
CA PHE A 381 57.64 37.62 -67.21
C PHE A 381 56.17 37.35 -67.56
N TYR A 382 55.82 37.27 -68.84
CA TYR A 382 54.51 36.77 -69.28
C TYR A 382 54.29 35.34 -68.80
N ASP A 383 55.28 34.46 -69.00
CA ASP A 383 55.23 33.08 -68.54
C ASP A 383 55.07 33.02 -67.01
N LYS A 384 55.80 33.86 -66.25
CA LYS A 384 55.69 33.92 -64.78
C LYS A 384 54.33 34.44 -64.29
N VAL A 385 53.71 35.39 -65.00
CA VAL A 385 52.35 35.86 -64.69
C VAL A 385 51.32 34.79 -65.03
N GLU A 386 51.44 34.14 -66.18
CA GLU A 386 50.54 33.06 -66.59
C GLU A 386 50.63 31.88 -65.61
N GLU A 387 51.84 31.50 -65.21
CA GLU A 387 52.10 30.47 -64.21
C GLU A 387 51.48 30.84 -62.86
N SER A 388 51.67 32.07 -62.41
CA SER A 388 51.09 32.55 -61.13
C SER A 388 49.56 32.62 -61.18
N ALA A 389 48.98 32.98 -62.32
CA ALA A 389 47.52 33.01 -62.50
C ALA A 389 46.92 31.60 -62.58
N LYS A 390 47.57 30.66 -63.28
CA LYS A 390 47.20 29.24 -63.30
C LYS A 390 47.29 28.62 -61.91
N TYR A 391 48.33 28.97 -61.14
CA TYR A 391 48.49 28.55 -59.76
C TYR A 391 47.38 29.10 -58.87
N LEU A 392 47.07 30.40 -58.98
CA LEU A 392 45.98 31.05 -58.23
C LEU A 392 44.62 30.41 -58.54
N TYR A 393 44.30 30.18 -59.82
CA TYR A 393 43.05 29.54 -60.23
C TYR A 393 42.94 28.10 -59.69
N THR A 394 44.01 27.31 -59.83
CA THR A 394 44.03 25.92 -59.37
C THR A 394 43.91 25.86 -57.85
N GLY A 395 44.69 26.69 -57.13
CA GLY A 395 44.63 26.80 -55.68
C GLY A 395 43.27 27.25 -55.17
N ALA A 396 42.60 28.20 -55.85
CA ALA A 396 41.26 28.64 -55.48
C ALA A 396 40.23 27.51 -55.67
N ARG A 397 40.33 26.76 -56.76
CA ARG A 397 39.46 25.60 -57.01
C ARG A 397 39.66 24.50 -55.96
N ASP A 398 40.91 24.19 -55.61
CA ASP A 398 41.22 23.19 -54.58
C ASP A 398 40.73 23.64 -53.19
N PHE A 399 40.85 24.93 -52.90
CA PHE A 399 40.34 25.49 -51.67
C PHE A 399 38.81 25.37 -51.59
N ILE A 400 38.09 25.80 -52.63
CA ILE A 400 36.62 25.68 -52.72
C ILE A 400 36.19 24.22 -52.56
N TRP A 401 36.89 23.30 -53.21
CA TRP A 401 36.64 21.87 -53.06
C TRP A 401 36.82 21.41 -51.60
N SER A 402 37.86 21.89 -50.91
CA SER A 402 38.19 21.49 -49.54
C SER A 402 37.30 22.06 -48.43
N ILE A 403 36.49 23.09 -48.73
CA ILE A 403 35.57 23.73 -47.77
C ILE A 403 34.10 23.33 -47.98
N ASP A 404 33.79 22.66 -49.09
CA ASP A 404 32.46 22.17 -49.39
C ASP A 404 32.14 20.94 -48.53
N PRO A 405 31.15 20.99 -47.63
CA PRO A 405 30.77 19.87 -46.77
C PRO A 405 30.35 18.61 -47.56
N GLY A 406 29.96 18.76 -48.82
CA GLY A 406 29.68 17.63 -49.72
C GLY A 406 30.91 16.78 -50.06
N ASN A 407 32.12 17.30 -49.83
CA ASN A 407 33.40 16.64 -50.09
C ASN A 407 34.08 16.09 -48.82
N ASP A 408 33.42 16.13 -47.66
CA ASP A 408 33.93 15.63 -46.39
C ASP A 408 33.88 14.09 -46.30
N GLU A 409 34.42 13.41 -47.30
CA GLU A 409 34.56 11.95 -47.36
C GLU A 409 35.99 11.55 -47.78
N LEU A 410 36.61 10.62 -47.04
CA LEU A 410 37.99 10.20 -47.25
C LEU A 410 38.21 9.61 -48.66
N SER A 411 37.23 8.90 -49.20
CA SER A 411 37.24 8.34 -50.56
C SER A 411 37.28 9.44 -51.63
N LYS A 412 36.46 10.49 -51.48
CA LYS A 412 36.43 11.64 -52.40
C LYS A 412 37.74 12.43 -52.36
N LEU A 413 38.29 12.62 -51.17
CA LEU A 413 39.61 13.22 -50.98
C LEU A 413 40.72 12.43 -51.67
N PHE A 414 40.70 11.11 -51.54
CA PHE A 414 41.65 10.25 -52.24
C PHE A 414 41.53 10.38 -53.76
N LEU A 415 40.30 10.37 -54.30
CA LEU A 415 40.06 10.56 -55.74
C LEU A 415 40.56 11.93 -56.22
N HIS A 416 40.32 12.99 -55.46
CA HIS A 416 40.79 14.34 -55.80
C HIS A 416 42.32 14.42 -55.89
N ILE A 417 43.02 13.82 -54.93
CA ILE A 417 44.49 13.76 -54.93
C ILE A 417 45.02 12.84 -56.04
N ARG A 418 44.34 11.71 -56.29
CA ARG A 418 44.67 10.80 -57.39
C ARG A 418 44.64 11.52 -58.72
N ASP A 419 43.56 12.23 -59.01
CA ASP A 419 43.35 12.91 -60.29
C ASP A 419 44.37 14.05 -60.51
N PHE A 420 44.86 14.65 -59.42
CA PHE A 420 46.00 15.57 -59.47
C PHE A 420 47.29 14.85 -59.86
N GLY A 421 47.59 13.71 -59.23
CA GLY A 421 48.77 12.89 -59.54
C GLY A 421 48.78 12.39 -60.98
N GLU A 422 47.64 11.91 -61.49
CA GLU A 422 47.51 11.45 -62.88
C GLU A 422 47.93 12.53 -63.87
N LYS A 423 47.39 13.74 -63.72
CA LYS A 423 47.71 14.88 -64.59
C LYS A 423 49.16 15.33 -64.46
N LEU A 424 49.71 15.34 -63.25
CA LEU A 424 51.07 15.80 -63.00
C LEU A 424 52.11 14.84 -63.59
N PHE A 425 51.94 13.53 -63.40
CA PHE A 425 52.94 12.54 -63.80
C PHE A 425 52.86 12.15 -65.29
N GLU A 426 51.72 12.40 -65.96
CA GLU A 426 51.56 12.24 -67.40
C GLU A 426 52.57 13.10 -68.19
N GLU A 427 52.85 14.33 -67.72
CA GLU A 427 53.74 15.28 -68.40
C GLU A 427 55.18 14.74 -68.57
N LYS A 428 55.68 13.97 -67.59
CA LYS A 428 57.03 13.36 -67.63
C LYS A 428 57.03 11.88 -68.03
N LYS A 429 55.89 11.34 -68.48
CA LYS A 429 55.71 9.92 -68.82
C LYS A 429 56.13 8.98 -67.68
N MET A 430 55.89 9.38 -66.44
CA MET A 430 56.13 8.54 -65.26
C MET A 430 54.94 7.59 -65.07
N MET A 431 55.19 6.34 -64.71
CA MET A 431 54.13 5.37 -64.45
C MET A 431 53.51 5.64 -63.07
N TYR A 432 52.29 6.16 -63.05
CA TYR A 432 51.54 6.42 -61.82
C TYR A 432 50.47 5.36 -61.58
N ARG A 433 50.41 4.80 -60.37
CA ARG A 433 49.37 3.84 -59.97
C ARG A 433 48.77 4.24 -58.63
N ALA A 434 47.45 4.32 -58.55
CA ALA A 434 46.73 4.65 -57.33
C ALA A 434 45.81 3.48 -56.91
N PHE A 435 45.89 3.08 -55.63
CA PHE A 435 45.08 2.01 -55.06
C PHE A 435 44.31 2.50 -53.84
N ASN A 436 42.98 2.42 -53.88
CA ASN A 436 42.14 2.60 -52.71
C ASN A 436 41.77 1.22 -52.17
N ASN A 437 42.29 0.87 -50.99
CA ASN A 437 42.03 -0.42 -50.33
C ASN A 437 41.00 -0.28 -49.20
N ILE A 438 40.08 0.69 -49.29
CA ILE A 438 38.99 0.93 -48.35
C ILE A 438 37.67 0.90 -49.11
N ASP A 439 36.76 0.01 -48.69
CA ASP A 439 35.51 -0.29 -49.38
C ASP A 439 34.27 0.39 -48.77
N TYR A 440 34.44 1.28 -47.79
CA TYR A 440 33.36 1.97 -47.10
C TYR A 440 33.59 3.48 -47.02
N SER A 441 32.49 4.24 -46.95
CA SER A 441 32.53 5.69 -46.83
C SER A 441 32.92 6.10 -45.41
N VAL A 442 33.87 7.04 -45.32
CA VAL A 442 34.38 7.56 -44.04
C VAL A 442 34.27 9.07 -44.09
N ARG A 443 33.43 9.62 -43.20
CA ARG A 443 33.32 11.07 -43.05
C ARG A 443 34.59 11.61 -42.39
N ILE A 444 35.14 12.67 -42.95
CA ILE A 444 36.31 13.35 -42.40
C ILE A 444 35.88 14.58 -41.59
N PRO A 445 36.59 14.91 -40.50
CA PRO A 445 36.36 16.16 -39.79
C PRO A 445 36.58 17.37 -40.70
N TYR A 446 35.84 18.43 -40.46
CA TYR A 446 35.95 19.67 -41.22
C TYR A 446 37.39 20.22 -41.18
N GLY A 447 37.92 20.59 -42.36
CA GLY A 447 39.30 21.08 -42.53
C GLY A 447 40.35 20.00 -42.82
N PHE A 448 40.08 18.71 -42.57
CA PHE A 448 41.03 17.63 -42.86
C PHE A 448 41.36 17.52 -44.35
N SER A 449 40.34 17.64 -45.22
CA SER A 449 40.47 17.62 -46.68
C SER A 449 41.58 18.54 -47.18
N ARG A 450 41.64 19.75 -46.65
CA ARG A 450 42.59 20.78 -47.09
C ARG A 450 44.02 20.38 -46.77
N GLU A 451 44.28 20.04 -45.51
CA GLU A 451 45.64 19.77 -45.04
C GLU A 451 46.22 18.51 -45.69
N VAL A 452 45.41 17.45 -45.81
CA VAL A 452 45.82 16.22 -46.50
C VAL A 452 46.10 16.47 -47.98
N ASN A 453 45.23 17.22 -48.68
CA ASN A 453 45.43 17.58 -50.09
C ASN A 453 46.75 18.35 -50.28
N LEU A 454 46.99 19.35 -49.45
CA LEU A 454 48.21 20.15 -49.50
C LEU A 454 49.49 19.35 -49.19
N ILE A 455 49.43 18.36 -48.29
CA ILE A 455 50.56 17.45 -48.03
C ILE A 455 50.89 16.62 -49.28
N PHE A 456 49.90 15.96 -49.87
CA PHE A 456 50.18 15.05 -50.98
C PHE A 456 50.46 15.77 -52.29
N LYS A 457 49.92 16.98 -52.53
CA LYS A 457 50.34 17.82 -53.65
C LYS A 457 51.81 18.21 -53.57
N GLU A 458 52.27 18.62 -52.39
CA GLU A 458 53.68 18.94 -52.14
C GLU A 458 54.55 17.68 -52.33
N ALA A 459 54.14 16.53 -51.79
CA ALA A 459 54.84 15.26 -51.96
C ALA A 459 54.96 14.84 -53.45
N MET A 460 53.87 14.93 -54.20
CA MET A 460 53.84 14.60 -55.63
C MET A 460 54.66 15.60 -56.46
N THR A 461 54.61 16.89 -56.13
CA THR A 461 55.39 17.94 -56.80
C THR A 461 56.88 17.78 -56.56
N ASN A 462 57.27 17.43 -55.34
CA ASN A 462 58.66 17.09 -55.00
C ASN A 462 59.13 15.85 -55.76
N THR A 463 58.27 14.84 -55.87
CA THR A 463 58.55 13.65 -56.69
C THR A 463 58.75 14.05 -58.15
N PHE A 464 57.83 14.81 -58.73
CA PHE A 464 57.88 15.26 -60.13
C PHE A 464 59.13 16.08 -60.45
N ASN A 465 59.51 17.03 -59.60
CA ASN A 465 60.62 17.95 -59.87
C ASN A 465 62.00 17.40 -59.50
N HIS A 466 62.09 16.56 -58.47
CA HIS A 466 63.38 16.25 -57.86
C HIS A 466 63.77 14.78 -57.86
N SER A 467 62.83 13.83 -57.95
CA SER A 467 63.13 12.39 -57.76
C SER A 467 63.86 11.75 -58.94
N GLY A 468 63.50 12.11 -60.18
CA GLY A 468 63.90 11.35 -61.37
C GLY A 468 63.31 9.93 -61.42
N ALA A 469 62.24 9.66 -60.67
CA ALA A 469 61.56 8.37 -60.60
C ALA A 469 60.90 8.00 -61.94
N LYS A 470 60.76 6.70 -62.19
CA LYS A 470 60.00 6.13 -63.31
C LYS A 470 58.64 5.61 -62.86
N ASN A 471 58.52 5.19 -61.61
CA ASN A 471 57.32 4.62 -61.04
C ASN A 471 56.94 5.36 -59.77
N VAL A 472 55.66 5.76 -59.68
CA VAL A 472 55.07 6.40 -58.51
C VAL A 472 53.80 5.65 -58.13
N LYS A 473 53.67 5.32 -56.85
CA LYS A 473 52.51 4.60 -56.32
C LYS A 473 51.86 5.41 -55.20
N PHE A 474 50.55 5.62 -55.31
CA PHE A 474 49.73 6.26 -54.29
C PHE A 474 48.75 5.24 -53.71
N THR A 475 48.60 5.17 -52.40
CA THR A 475 47.77 4.14 -51.77
C THR A 475 47.03 4.69 -50.56
N LEU A 476 45.75 4.35 -50.44
CA LEU A 476 44.96 4.52 -49.23
C LEU A 476 44.64 3.13 -48.68
N SER A 477 44.93 2.90 -47.40
CA SER A 477 44.66 1.63 -46.74
C SER A 477 44.32 1.83 -45.27
N LEU A 478 43.65 0.85 -44.68
CA LEU A 478 43.49 0.76 -43.24
C LEU A 478 44.41 -0.34 -42.70
N GLN A 479 45.24 -0.02 -41.72
CA GLN A 479 46.02 -1.00 -40.97
C GLN A 479 45.69 -0.83 -39.48
N GLU A 480 45.23 -1.93 -38.86
CA GLU A 480 44.70 -1.92 -37.49
C GLU A 480 43.66 -0.80 -37.32
N ASP A 481 43.96 0.21 -36.49
CA ASP A 481 43.10 1.35 -36.20
C ASP A 481 43.62 2.67 -36.80
N THR A 482 44.36 2.61 -37.91
CA THR A 482 44.94 3.80 -38.55
C THR A 482 44.72 3.79 -40.06
N TYR A 483 44.13 4.88 -40.57
CA TYR A 483 44.11 5.15 -42.00
C TYR A 483 45.49 5.64 -42.45
N ILE A 484 46.05 4.99 -43.46
CA ILE A 484 47.37 5.29 -43.99
C ILE A 484 47.21 5.73 -45.44
N ILE A 485 47.58 6.99 -45.70
CA ILE A 485 47.73 7.52 -47.07
C ILE A 485 49.23 7.54 -47.38
N LYS A 486 49.62 6.91 -48.48
CA LYS A 486 51.02 6.62 -48.80
C LYS A 486 51.36 7.02 -50.24
N LEU A 487 52.50 7.68 -50.43
CA LEU A 487 53.12 7.95 -51.73
C LEU A 487 54.52 7.32 -51.76
N GLU A 488 54.81 6.52 -52.77
CA GLU A 488 56.09 5.83 -52.98
C GLU A 488 56.65 6.16 -54.37
N ASP A 489 57.93 6.51 -54.47
CA ASP A 489 58.65 6.69 -55.74
C ASP A 489 59.94 5.87 -55.78
N ASP A 490 60.37 5.46 -56.99
CA ASP A 490 61.60 4.70 -57.24
C ASP A 490 62.80 5.57 -57.66
N GLY A 491 62.79 6.86 -57.33
CA GLY A 491 63.79 7.83 -57.75
C GLY A 491 65.11 7.76 -56.98
N LYS A 492 65.91 8.82 -57.14
CA LYS A 492 67.27 8.89 -56.57
C LYS A 492 67.32 8.98 -55.03
N GLY A 493 66.19 9.25 -54.38
CA GLY A 493 66.10 9.48 -52.93
C GLY A 493 67.05 10.57 -52.40
N PHE A 494 67.11 10.74 -51.07
CA PHE A 494 67.98 11.73 -50.43
C PHE A 494 68.45 11.25 -49.04
N LYS A 495 69.57 11.83 -48.56
CA LYS A 495 70.11 11.55 -47.22
C LYS A 495 69.44 12.42 -46.14
N LYS A 496 69.23 11.84 -44.97
CA LYS A 496 68.51 12.43 -43.83
C LYS A 496 69.18 13.71 -43.29
N GLU A 497 70.50 13.87 -43.42
CA GLU A 497 71.19 15.09 -42.92
C GLU A 497 70.93 16.35 -43.78
N ALA A 498 70.39 16.22 -45.00
CA ALA A 498 69.99 17.36 -45.84
C ALA A 498 68.62 17.99 -45.45
N LEU A 499 67.92 17.40 -44.48
CA LEU A 499 66.53 17.73 -44.12
C LEU A 499 66.33 19.12 -43.49
N ALA A 500 67.34 19.69 -42.83
CA ALA A 500 67.17 20.90 -42.02
C ALA A 500 66.96 22.20 -42.83
N LYS A 501 67.15 22.17 -44.16
CA LYS A 501 67.09 23.37 -45.02
C LYS A 501 65.95 23.36 -46.05
N LEU A 502 65.10 22.33 -46.10
CA LEU A 502 64.04 22.21 -47.10
C LEU A 502 62.67 22.58 -46.50
N ASN A 503 62.16 23.77 -46.87
CA ASN A 503 60.91 24.33 -46.33
C ASN A 503 59.67 23.44 -46.60
N GLY A 504 59.62 22.71 -47.72
CA GLY A 504 58.47 21.87 -48.10
C GLY A 504 58.19 20.72 -47.13
N LEU A 505 59.22 19.99 -46.69
CA LEU A 505 59.08 18.86 -45.77
C LEU A 505 58.66 19.30 -44.36
N LYS A 506 59.16 20.44 -43.90
CA LYS A 506 58.74 21.06 -42.63
C LYS A 506 57.26 21.45 -42.67
N ASN A 507 56.83 22.06 -43.77
CA ASN A 507 55.43 22.45 -43.96
C ASN A 507 54.51 21.24 -43.94
N MET A 508 54.85 20.15 -44.65
CA MET A 508 54.03 18.92 -44.62
C MET A 508 53.88 18.35 -43.20
N ARG A 509 54.93 18.39 -42.37
CA ARG A 509 54.85 17.91 -40.98
C ARG A 509 53.93 18.79 -40.12
N ILE A 510 54.05 20.11 -40.23
CA ILE A 510 53.18 21.06 -39.50
C ILE A 510 51.70 20.81 -39.88
N ARG A 511 51.43 20.58 -41.17
CA ARG A 511 50.07 20.29 -41.66
C ARG A 511 49.54 18.97 -41.11
N ALA A 512 50.37 17.93 -41.02
CA ALA A 512 49.97 16.66 -40.42
C ALA A 512 49.65 16.82 -38.92
N GLU A 513 50.47 17.57 -38.17
CA GLU A 513 50.24 17.85 -36.75
C GLU A 513 48.94 18.64 -36.50
N ARG A 514 48.58 19.59 -37.38
CA ARG A 514 47.31 20.36 -37.28
C ARG A 514 46.06 19.48 -37.29
N ILE A 515 46.10 18.38 -38.03
CA ILE A 515 45.00 17.41 -38.10
C ILE A 515 45.17 16.23 -37.13
N GLY A 516 46.14 16.31 -36.21
CA GLY A 516 46.46 15.22 -35.27
C GLY A 516 47.08 13.98 -35.93
N GLY A 517 47.49 14.08 -37.19
CA GLY A 517 48.12 13.02 -37.96
C GLY A 517 49.63 12.95 -37.76
N ILE A 518 50.22 11.80 -38.10
CA ILE A 518 51.67 11.57 -38.01
C ILE A 518 52.23 11.36 -39.42
N LEU A 519 53.19 12.20 -39.82
CA LEU A 519 53.85 12.10 -41.12
C LEU A 519 55.21 11.41 -41.00
N TYR A 520 55.34 10.25 -41.65
CA TYR A 520 56.62 9.54 -41.82
C TYR A 520 57.17 9.77 -43.22
N ILE A 521 58.47 10.07 -43.29
CA ILE A 521 59.20 10.23 -44.54
C ILE A 521 60.43 9.34 -44.46
N GLN A 522 60.52 8.37 -45.36
CA GLN A 522 61.66 7.47 -45.49
C GLN A 522 62.26 7.67 -46.88
N SER A 523 63.56 7.94 -46.97
CA SER A 523 64.25 8.06 -48.25
C SER A 523 65.63 7.46 -48.14
N ARG A 524 66.08 6.79 -49.20
CA ARG A 524 67.43 6.24 -49.29
C ARG A 524 68.07 6.71 -50.59
N ALA A 525 69.32 7.19 -50.51
CA ALA A 525 70.07 7.53 -51.71
C ALA A 525 70.17 6.31 -52.64
N GLY A 526 69.67 6.46 -53.87
CA GLY A 526 69.54 5.42 -54.90
C GLY A 526 68.36 4.45 -54.74
N GLY A 527 67.47 4.65 -53.76
CA GLY A 527 66.41 3.68 -53.42
C GLY A 527 65.01 4.28 -53.24
N GLY A 528 64.74 5.45 -53.83
CA GLY A 528 63.41 6.06 -53.79
C GLY A 528 63.07 6.83 -52.51
N THR A 529 61.84 7.36 -52.47
CA THR A 529 61.25 8.01 -51.30
C THR A 529 59.85 7.48 -51.03
N GLU A 530 59.54 7.35 -49.75
CA GLU A 530 58.24 6.99 -49.21
C GLU A 530 57.76 8.10 -48.26
N ILE A 531 56.52 8.56 -48.48
CA ILE A 531 55.82 9.51 -47.62
C ILE A 531 54.51 8.85 -47.17
N SER A 532 54.36 8.67 -45.86
CA SER A 532 53.23 7.99 -45.24
C SER A 532 52.57 8.91 -44.20
N LEU A 533 51.30 9.27 -44.42
CA LEU A 533 50.48 10.01 -43.47
C LEU A 533 49.57 9.04 -42.72
N LEU A 534 49.74 8.96 -41.40
CA LEU A 534 48.98 8.11 -40.51
C LEU A 534 47.91 8.94 -39.79
N LEU A 535 46.65 8.52 -39.95
CA LEU A 535 45.47 9.15 -39.37
C LEU A 535 44.72 8.12 -38.50
N PRO A 536 44.96 8.11 -37.17
CA PRO A 536 44.26 7.21 -36.26
C PRO A 536 42.73 7.34 -36.34
N ILE A 537 42.00 6.21 -36.27
CA ILE A 537 40.52 6.17 -36.40
C ILE A 537 39.81 7.08 -35.38
N HIS A 538 40.37 7.29 -34.18
CA HIS A 538 39.77 8.15 -33.17
C HIS A 538 39.63 9.62 -33.62
N LEU A 539 40.39 10.06 -34.62
CA LEU A 539 40.26 11.39 -35.22
C LEU A 539 38.98 11.53 -36.06
N PHE A 540 38.40 10.42 -36.51
CA PHE A 540 37.20 10.38 -37.37
C PHE A 540 35.91 10.13 -36.59
N LYS A 541 36.01 9.80 -35.29
CA LYS A 541 34.86 9.77 -34.40
C LYS A 541 34.55 11.21 -34.02
N GLU A 542 33.42 11.74 -34.51
CA GLU A 542 32.83 12.95 -33.92
C GLU A 542 32.88 12.77 -32.39
N LYS A 543 33.54 13.68 -31.68
CA LYS A 543 33.42 13.74 -30.21
C LYS A 543 31.93 13.99 -29.92
N ILE A 544 31.21 12.90 -29.64
CA ILE A 544 29.77 12.89 -29.31
C ILE A 544 29.52 13.77 -28.09
#